data_AF-A0A2X0MXF7-F1
#
_entry.id   AF-A0A2X0MXF7-F1
#
_cell.length_a   1.000
_cell.length_b   1.000
_cell.length_c   1.000
_cell.angle_alpha   90.00
_cell.angle_beta   90.00
_cell.angle_gamma   90.00
#
_symmetry.space_group_name_H-M   'P 1'
#
loop_
_entity.id
_entity.type
_entity.pdbx_description
1 polymer ?
#
loop_
_entity_poly.entity_id
_entity_poly.type
_entity_poly.pdbx_seq_one_letter_code
_entity_poly.pdbx_strand_id
1 'polypeptide(L)'
;MQPTTRRLISSTSTCLARAPRGRSGASKDPLDMASMIPGTGSGGGGFDYPLTRPTILKMQEKRLFLHYLRLEQLQFPDLDVAFRQKYKKPSSEQIVRVRHQHYQGEPHPAARKVTVSVNCDDLASTLGSEQAQHKFKLLAGPRWDATNDEVKMSCELFPTPEMNERWCSETLDKMIAEAKDLSDPMSDIPLDPRPTLSRLVKSGKHKIVTLSDFPKEWLPASRKRSRPRRDSMIEAGPKGTTTVSAEGTQAVEAEDKVDVQNLPSAGVGKQGGAEIPAREA
;
A
#
# COMPACT_ATOMS: atom_id res chain seq x y z
N MET A 1 -24.78 20.02 7.21
CA MET A 1 -25.68 18.91 6.82
C MET A 1 -25.00 18.11 5.73
N GLN A 2 -24.56 16.90 6.04
CA GLN A 2 -23.89 15.96 5.13
C GLN A 2 -24.69 14.65 5.20
N PRO A 3 -25.20 14.10 4.10
CA PRO A 3 -25.88 12.82 4.15
C PRO A 3 -24.85 11.68 4.14
N THR A 4 -24.82 10.97 5.26
CA THR A 4 -24.16 9.67 5.44
C THR A 4 -24.82 8.62 4.54
N THR A 5 -24.10 8.10 3.54
CA THR A 5 -24.57 6.92 2.78
C THR A 5 -24.05 5.63 3.40
N ARG A 6 -25.00 4.83 3.88
CA ARG A 6 -24.83 3.53 4.53
C ARG A 6 -24.15 2.51 3.64
N ARG A 7 -23.34 1.67 4.28
CA ARG A 7 -22.76 0.41 3.77
C ARG A 7 -23.86 -0.51 3.24
N LEU A 8 -23.68 -1.02 2.02
CA LEU A 8 -24.47 -2.14 1.49
C LEU A 8 -23.76 -3.45 1.85
N ILE A 9 -24.43 -4.27 2.66
CA ILE A 9 -24.02 -5.64 2.96
C ILE A 9 -24.51 -6.53 1.82
N SER A 10 -23.55 -7.16 1.14
CA SER A 10 -23.76 -8.25 0.19
C SER A 10 -24.44 -9.43 0.89
N SER A 11 -25.60 -9.85 0.38
CA SER A 11 -26.19 -11.16 0.69
C SER A 11 -26.60 -11.84 -0.62
N THR A 12 -25.84 -12.87 -0.96
CA THR A 12 -26.15 -13.83 -2.01
C THR A 12 -27.32 -14.70 -1.56
N SER A 13 -28.45 -14.62 -2.25
CA SER A 13 -29.48 -15.65 -2.22
C SER A 13 -29.77 -16.10 -3.65
N THR A 14 -29.38 -17.34 -3.94
CA THR A 14 -29.73 -18.06 -5.16
C THR A 14 -31.16 -18.56 -5.02
N CYS A 15 -32.12 -17.71 -5.38
CA CYS A 15 -33.52 -18.09 -5.53
C CYS A 15 -33.72 -18.50 -7.00
N LEU A 16 -33.91 -19.78 -7.28
CA LEU A 16 -34.33 -20.26 -8.59
C LEU A 16 -35.78 -19.81 -8.86
N ALA A 17 -35.94 -18.60 -9.40
CA ALA A 17 -37.21 -18.12 -9.93
C ALA A 17 -37.40 -18.67 -11.35
N ARG A 18 -38.42 -19.51 -11.52
CA ARG A 18 -38.89 -20.02 -12.81
C ARG A 18 -39.36 -18.85 -13.67
N ALA A 19 -38.69 -18.60 -14.78
CA ALA A 19 -39.06 -17.53 -15.71
C ALA A 19 -40.47 -17.77 -16.30
N PRO A 20 -41.35 -16.75 -16.35
CA PRO A 20 -42.59 -16.87 -17.09
C PRO A 20 -42.26 -17.00 -18.58
N ARG A 21 -42.76 -18.07 -19.23
CA ARG A 21 -42.75 -18.18 -20.68
C ARG A 21 -43.75 -17.17 -21.25
N GLY A 22 -43.26 -15.96 -21.51
CA GLY A 22 -44.00 -14.88 -22.14
C GLY A 22 -43.26 -14.39 -23.38
N ARG A 23 -43.78 -14.76 -24.55
CA ARG A 23 -43.71 -14.05 -25.84
C ARG A 23 -42.31 -13.62 -26.31
N SER A 24 -41.74 -14.38 -27.25
CA SER A 24 -40.62 -13.96 -28.08
C SER A 24 -41.02 -12.76 -28.95
N GLY A 25 -40.85 -11.55 -28.43
CA GLY A 25 -40.57 -10.37 -29.25
C GLY A 25 -39.09 -10.11 -29.13
N ALA A 26 -38.38 -9.96 -30.25
CA ALA A 26 -36.99 -9.49 -30.25
C ALA A 26 -36.86 -8.34 -29.26
N SER A 27 -35.91 -8.43 -28.33
CA SER A 27 -35.61 -7.36 -27.40
C SER A 27 -35.27 -6.13 -28.23
N LYS A 28 -36.22 -5.22 -28.41
CA LYS A 28 -35.94 -3.90 -28.94
C LYS A 28 -34.98 -3.30 -27.94
N ASP A 29 -33.76 -3.00 -28.40
CA ASP A 29 -32.77 -2.37 -27.55
C ASP A 29 -33.46 -1.17 -26.88
N PRO A 30 -33.40 -1.03 -25.54
CA PRO A 30 -34.03 0.09 -24.84
C PRO A 30 -33.41 1.45 -25.22
N LEU A 31 -32.47 1.46 -26.16
CA LEU A 31 -31.79 2.60 -26.76
C LEU A 31 -32.16 2.81 -28.24
N ASP A 32 -33.03 1.99 -28.82
CA ASP A 32 -33.48 2.11 -30.21
C ASP A 32 -34.60 3.15 -30.34
N MET A 33 -34.23 4.31 -30.89
CA MET A 33 -35.10 5.49 -30.97
C MET A 33 -36.27 5.33 -31.94
N ALA A 34 -36.23 4.37 -32.87
CA ALA A 34 -37.34 4.12 -33.79
C ALA A 34 -38.62 3.67 -33.06
N SER A 35 -38.46 3.10 -31.85
CA SER A 35 -39.56 2.54 -31.05
C SER A 35 -40.16 3.49 -30.01
N MET A 36 -39.51 4.62 -29.73
CA MET A 36 -39.89 5.53 -28.64
C MET A 36 -40.58 6.82 -29.10
N ILE A 37 -40.71 7.05 -30.42
CA ILE A 37 -41.36 8.25 -30.95
C ILE A 37 -42.78 7.87 -31.39
N PRO A 38 -43.84 8.38 -30.72
CA PRO A 38 -45.22 8.15 -31.15
C PRO A 38 -45.44 8.79 -32.53
N GLY A 39 -45.82 7.99 -33.54
CA GLY A 39 -46.18 8.48 -34.88
C GLY A 39 -45.32 8.00 -36.06
N THR A 40 -44.30 7.17 -35.84
CA THR A 40 -43.47 6.61 -36.93
C THR A 40 -44.00 5.30 -37.51
N GLY A 41 -45.23 4.91 -37.14
CA GLY A 41 -45.96 3.82 -37.78
C GLY A 41 -46.35 4.21 -39.21
N SER A 42 -45.80 3.48 -40.17
CA SER A 42 -46.15 3.46 -41.60
C SER A 42 -47.50 4.09 -41.96
N GLY A 43 -47.50 5.37 -42.31
CA GLY A 43 -48.67 6.06 -42.88
C GLY A 43 -48.91 7.45 -42.31
N GLY A 44 -48.36 8.48 -42.95
CA GLY A 44 -48.79 9.86 -42.76
C GLY A 44 -47.64 10.83 -42.50
N GLY A 45 -47.32 11.65 -43.52
CA GLY A 45 -46.56 12.89 -43.40
C GLY A 45 -45.12 12.72 -42.92
N GLY A 46 -44.19 12.57 -43.87
CA GLY A 46 -42.76 12.75 -43.60
C GLY A 46 -42.52 14.16 -43.06
N PHE A 47 -42.56 14.29 -41.75
CA PHE A 47 -42.12 15.48 -41.08
C PHE A 47 -40.60 15.53 -41.17
N ASP A 48 -40.11 16.34 -42.11
CA ASP A 48 -38.72 16.78 -42.24
C ASP A 48 -38.35 17.71 -41.06
N TYR A 49 -38.61 17.29 -39.82
CA TYR A 49 -38.01 17.96 -38.68
C TYR A 49 -36.53 17.58 -38.66
N PRO A 50 -35.60 18.53 -38.82
CA PRO A 50 -34.20 18.24 -38.56
C PRO A 50 -34.10 17.65 -37.15
N LEU A 51 -33.26 16.62 -37.00
CA LEU A 51 -33.02 15.91 -35.73
C LEU A 51 -33.06 16.89 -34.55
N THR A 52 -33.85 16.61 -33.52
CA THR A 52 -33.95 17.50 -32.35
C THR A 52 -32.58 17.74 -31.72
N ARG A 53 -32.36 18.90 -31.07
CA ARG A 53 -31.07 19.25 -30.43
C ARG A 53 -30.50 18.12 -29.54
N PRO A 54 -31.29 17.46 -28.65
CA PRO A 54 -30.81 16.31 -27.87
C PRO A 54 -30.36 15.14 -28.75
N THR A 55 -31.06 14.88 -29.86
CA THR A 55 -30.69 13.82 -30.81
C THR A 55 -29.37 14.14 -31.51
N ILE A 56 -29.13 15.40 -31.90
CA ILE A 56 -27.85 15.83 -32.50
C ILE A 56 -26.69 15.64 -31.52
N LEU A 57 -26.87 16.05 -30.25
CA LEU A 57 -25.84 15.86 -29.21
C LEU A 57 -25.50 14.38 -29.01
N LYS A 58 -26.53 13.52 -28.92
CA LYS A 58 -26.33 12.06 -28.85
C LYS A 58 -25.61 11.50 -30.08
N MET A 59 -25.91 12.02 -31.27
CA MET A 59 -25.22 11.61 -32.50
C MET A 59 -23.76 12.06 -32.49
N GLN A 60 -23.45 13.27 -32.03
CA GLN A 60 -22.08 13.78 -31.89
C GLN A 60 -21.27 12.93 -30.91
N GLU A 61 -21.86 12.57 -29.77
CA GLU A 61 -21.24 11.65 -28.80
C GLU A 61 -20.91 10.30 -29.44
N LYS A 62 -21.86 9.71 -30.19
CA LYS A 62 -21.60 8.46 -30.93
C LYS A 62 -20.48 8.61 -31.96
N ARG A 63 -20.38 9.75 -32.66
CA ARG A 63 -19.28 10.02 -33.60
C ARG A 63 -17.94 10.12 -32.88
N LEU A 64 -17.88 10.78 -31.73
CA LEU A 64 -16.67 10.84 -30.90
C LEU A 64 -16.26 9.44 -30.42
N PHE A 65 -17.22 8.64 -29.96
CA PHE A 65 -16.96 7.26 -29.54
C PHE A 65 -16.37 6.42 -30.69
N LEU A 66 -16.97 6.47 -31.88
CA LEU A 66 -16.45 5.77 -33.06
C LEU A 66 -15.07 6.30 -33.51
N HIS A 67 -14.81 7.58 -33.31
CA HIS A 67 -13.49 8.16 -33.57
C HIS A 67 -12.43 7.54 -32.66
N TYR A 68 -12.66 7.46 -31.34
CA TYR A 68 -11.74 6.82 -30.42
C TYR A 68 -11.53 5.32 -30.70
N LEU A 69 -12.59 4.59 -31.06
CA LEU A 69 -12.45 3.18 -31.47
C LEU A 69 -11.58 3.02 -32.72
N ARG A 70 -11.67 3.97 -33.66
CA ARG A 70 -10.82 3.99 -34.85
C ARG A 70 -9.36 4.29 -34.50
N LEU A 71 -9.11 5.20 -33.56
CA LEU A 71 -7.75 5.50 -33.07
C LEU A 71 -7.14 4.27 -32.40
N GLU A 72 -7.92 3.56 -31.57
CA GLU A 72 -7.48 2.34 -30.90
C GLU A 72 -7.09 1.25 -31.90
N GLN A 73 -7.92 1.02 -32.91
CA GLN A 73 -7.68 -0.06 -33.87
C GLN A 73 -6.56 0.25 -34.86
N LEU A 74 -6.42 1.51 -35.28
CA LEU A 74 -5.49 1.89 -36.35
C LEU A 74 -4.20 2.50 -35.83
N GLN A 75 -4.27 3.49 -34.93
CA GLN A 75 -3.10 4.30 -34.56
C GLN A 75 -2.34 3.76 -33.35
N PHE A 76 -3.02 3.17 -32.37
CA PHE A 76 -2.33 2.65 -31.18
C PHE A 76 -1.34 1.51 -31.48
N PRO A 77 -1.63 0.56 -32.38
CA PRO A 77 -0.65 -0.47 -32.77
C PRO A 77 0.61 0.14 -33.39
N ASP A 78 0.46 1.17 -34.21
CA ASP A 78 1.59 1.87 -34.83
C ASP A 78 2.48 2.54 -33.77
N LEU A 79 1.88 3.11 -32.71
CA LEU A 79 2.62 3.72 -31.61
C LEU A 79 3.39 2.69 -30.77
N ASP A 80 2.79 1.53 -30.48
CA ASP A 80 3.47 0.48 -29.70
C ASP A 80 4.62 -0.15 -30.50
N VAL A 81 4.45 -0.36 -31.80
CA VAL A 81 5.53 -0.92 -32.62
C VAL A 81 6.67 0.09 -32.82
N ALA A 82 6.36 1.36 -33.05
CA ALA A 82 7.37 2.37 -33.39
C ALA A 82 8.10 2.97 -32.18
N PHE A 83 7.41 3.22 -31.06
CA PHE A 83 7.94 4.05 -29.96
C PHE A 83 8.06 3.33 -28.62
N ARG A 84 7.73 2.04 -28.54
CA ARG A 84 7.86 1.29 -27.29
C ARG A 84 9.33 1.12 -26.89
N GLN A 85 9.62 1.54 -25.67
CA GLN A 85 10.92 1.33 -25.04
C GLN A 85 10.78 0.35 -23.87
N LYS A 86 11.71 -0.62 -23.77
CA LYS A 86 11.73 -1.53 -22.63
C LYS A 86 12.18 -0.77 -21.38
N TYR A 87 11.44 -0.92 -20.30
CA TYR A 87 11.83 -0.33 -19.02
C TYR A 87 13.20 -0.87 -18.57
N LYS A 88 14.16 0.05 -18.40
CA LYS A 88 15.47 -0.22 -17.81
C LYS A 88 15.42 0.27 -16.37
N LYS A 89 15.61 -0.65 -15.41
CA LYS A 89 15.68 -0.30 -13.99
C LYS A 89 16.84 0.69 -13.77
N PRO A 90 16.68 1.69 -12.89
CA PRO A 90 17.79 2.57 -12.51
C PRO A 90 18.95 1.79 -11.90
N SER A 91 20.16 2.29 -12.14
CA SER A 91 21.40 1.75 -11.56
C SER A 91 21.48 2.06 -10.06
N SER A 92 22.33 1.33 -9.31
CA SER A 92 22.61 1.63 -7.89
C SER A 92 23.27 3.00 -7.69
N GLU A 93 23.88 3.57 -8.72
CA GLU A 93 24.45 4.94 -8.71
C GLU A 93 23.35 6.02 -8.78
N GLN A 94 22.17 5.68 -9.33
CA GLN A 94 21.05 6.60 -9.50
C GLN A 94 20.17 6.62 -8.25
N ILE A 95 20.70 7.22 -7.20
CA ILE A 95 20.10 7.19 -5.86
C ILE A 95 19.00 8.27 -5.70
N VAL A 96 19.16 9.41 -6.37
CA VAL A 96 18.31 10.58 -6.19
C VAL A 96 17.00 10.43 -6.96
N ARG A 97 15.87 10.72 -6.30
CA ARG A 97 14.53 10.71 -6.90
C ARG A 97 14.01 12.13 -7.04
N VAL A 98 13.82 12.56 -8.28
CA VAL A 98 13.25 13.88 -8.59
C VAL A 98 11.80 13.73 -9.03
N ARG A 99 10.91 14.54 -8.44
CA ARG A 99 9.49 14.62 -8.81
C ARG A 99 9.18 16.01 -9.37
N HIS A 100 8.70 16.00 -10.61
CA HIS A 100 8.08 17.16 -11.27
C HIS A 100 6.57 17.00 -11.27
N GLN A 101 5.85 18.13 -11.27
CA GLN A 101 4.40 18.17 -11.40
C GLN A 101 4.02 18.94 -12.66
N HIS A 102 3.19 18.35 -13.51
CA HIS A 102 2.70 18.98 -14.73
C HIS A 102 1.17 18.90 -14.79
N TYR A 103 0.53 19.92 -15.38
CA TYR A 103 -0.94 20.08 -15.45
C TYR A 103 -1.48 20.00 -16.88
N GLN A 104 -0.73 19.38 -17.80
CA GLN A 104 -1.18 18.99 -19.15
C GLN A 104 -1.91 20.11 -19.93
N GLY A 105 -1.20 21.21 -20.16
CA GLY A 105 -1.70 22.34 -20.95
C GLY A 105 -2.23 23.52 -20.12
N GLU A 106 -2.50 23.33 -18.84
CA GLU A 106 -2.88 24.43 -17.94
C GLU A 106 -1.66 25.07 -17.26
N PRO A 107 -1.48 26.40 -17.34
CA PRO A 107 -0.45 27.09 -16.58
C PRO A 107 -0.86 27.16 -15.10
N HIS A 108 -0.28 26.29 -14.27
CA HIS A 108 -0.54 26.26 -12.83
C HIS A 108 0.71 26.67 -12.02
N PRO A 109 0.61 27.56 -11.02
CA PRO A 109 1.76 28.04 -10.27
C PRO A 109 2.52 26.92 -9.53
N ALA A 110 1.84 25.85 -9.12
CA ALA A 110 2.49 24.70 -8.47
C ALA A 110 3.31 23.83 -9.44
N ALA A 111 3.22 24.03 -10.76
CA ALA A 111 4.02 23.28 -11.73
C ALA A 111 5.52 23.56 -11.62
N ARG A 112 5.90 24.73 -11.06
CA ARG A 112 7.31 25.08 -10.84
C ARG A 112 7.95 24.30 -9.69
N LYS A 113 7.16 23.71 -8.79
CA LYS A 113 7.67 23.03 -7.61
C LYS A 113 8.38 21.74 -8.02
N VAL A 114 9.63 21.60 -7.58
CA VAL A 114 10.40 20.36 -7.72
C VAL A 114 10.64 19.78 -6.33
N THR A 115 10.49 18.47 -6.21
CA THR A 115 10.77 17.74 -4.96
C THR A 115 11.86 16.72 -5.23
N VAL A 116 12.94 16.78 -4.44
CA VAL A 116 14.03 15.83 -4.47
C VAL A 116 13.98 14.99 -3.19
N SER A 117 14.07 13.68 -3.34
CA SER A 117 14.13 12.76 -2.21
C SER A 117 15.26 11.76 -2.37
N VAL A 118 15.91 11.45 -1.24
CA VAL A 118 17.10 10.61 -1.19
C VAL A 118 17.06 9.76 0.08
N ASN A 119 17.33 8.47 -0.03
CA ASN A 119 17.46 7.58 1.13
C ASN A 119 18.85 7.73 1.74
N CYS A 120 18.92 7.79 3.07
CA CYS A 120 20.20 7.89 3.79
C CYS A 120 21.07 6.63 3.62
N ASP A 121 20.44 5.45 3.53
CA ASP A 121 21.14 4.17 3.41
C ASP A 121 21.86 4.06 2.04
N ASP A 122 21.20 4.48 0.97
CA ASP A 122 21.80 4.46 -0.36
C ASP A 122 22.96 5.47 -0.47
N LEU A 123 22.86 6.61 0.23
CA LEU A 123 23.91 7.62 0.35
C LEU A 123 25.11 7.17 1.20
N ALA A 124 24.96 6.12 2.03
CA ALA A 124 26.03 5.62 2.90
C ALA A 124 27.32 5.31 2.11
N SER A 125 27.18 4.78 0.90
CA SER A 125 28.28 4.50 -0.03
C SER A 125 29.09 5.75 -0.41
N THR A 126 28.42 6.91 -0.52
CA THR A 126 29.02 8.16 -0.95
C THR A 126 29.65 8.94 0.20
N LEU A 127 29.11 8.81 1.42
CA LEU A 127 29.64 9.45 2.62
C LEU A 127 30.74 8.62 3.30
N GLY A 128 30.71 7.29 3.20
CA GLY A 128 31.74 6.36 3.67
C GLY A 128 31.89 6.21 5.19
N SER A 129 31.66 7.27 5.97
CA SER A 129 31.77 7.29 7.43
C SER A 129 30.39 7.32 8.11
N GLU A 130 30.22 6.53 9.17
CA GLU A 130 29.01 6.54 10.01
C GLU A 130 28.80 7.89 10.70
N GLN A 131 29.88 8.55 11.12
CA GLN A 131 29.82 9.90 11.70
C GLN A 131 29.32 10.93 10.69
N ALA A 132 29.73 10.81 9.42
CA ALA A 132 29.26 11.68 8.35
C ALA A 132 27.77 11.45 8.06
N GLN A 133 27.30 10.20 8.09
CA GLN A 133 25.87 9.89 7.94
C GLN A 133 25.04 10.46 9.09
N HIS A 134 25.53 10.34 10.33
CA HIS A 134 24.90 10.94 11.50
C HIS A 134 24.80 12.46 11.38
N LYS A 135 25.92 13.12 11.04
CA LYS A 135 25.98 14.56 10.80
C LYS A 135 25.04 14.98 9.66
N PHE A 136 24.97 14.21 8.57
CA PHE A 136 24.04 14.48 7.47
C PHE A 136 22.57 14.45 7.92
N LYS A 137 22.18 13.45 8.72
CA LYS A 137 20.83 13.36 9.30
C LYS A 137 20.55 14.56 10.22
N LEU A 138 21.52 15.01 11.00
CA LEU A 138 21.40 16.22 11.84
C LEU A 138 21.23 17.50 10.99
N LEU A 139 22.04 17.69 9.94
CA LEU A 139 21.96 18.83 9.04
C LEU A 139 20.62 18.90 8.28
N ALA A 140 20.04 17.74 7.95
CA ALA A 140 18.72 17.66 7.33
C ALA A 140 17.59 18.12 8.28
N GLY A 141 17.76 17.94 9.59
CA GLY A 141 16.82 18.35 10.63
C GLY A 141 15.40 17.84 10.36
N PRO A 142 14.37 18.72 10.26
CA PRO A 142 12.98 18.30 10.08
C PRO A 142 12.68 17.69 8.69
N ARG A 143 13.62 17.77 7.75
CA ARG A 143 13.50 17.20 6.39
C ARG A 143 13.80 15.71 6.35
N TRP A 144 14.53 15.20 7.34
CA TRP A 144 14.77 13.77 7.51
C TRP A 144 13.53 13.10 8.11
N ASP A 145 13.17 11.95 7.55
CA ASP A 145 12.08 11.12 8.01
C ASP A 145 12.59 9.87 8.72
N ALA A 146 12.45 9.83 10.05
CA ALA A 146 12.97 8.74 10.87
C ALA A 146 12.29 7.38 10.61
N THR A 147 11.11 7.35 9.97
CA THR A 147 10.38 6.12 9.67
C THR A 147 10.86 5.40 8.42
N ASN A 148 11.26 6.15 7.40
CA ASN A 148 11.70 5.60 6.11
C ASN A 148 13.18 5.85 5.83
N ASP A 149 13.89 6.52 6.76
CA ASP A 149 15.26 7.00 6.59
C ASP A 149 15.49 7.75 5.26
N GLU A 150 14.53 8.61 4.90
CA GLU A 150 14.53 9.41 3.66
C GLU A 150 14.65 10.91 4.00
N VAL A 151 15.52 11.62 3.30
CA VAL A 151 15.59 13.09 3.33
C VAL A 151 14.83 13.63 2.13
N LYS A 152 13.86 14.50 2.40
CA LYS A 152 13.01 15.10 1.37
C LYS A 152 13.09 16.62 1.39
N MET A 153 13.45 17.21 0.25
CA MET A 153 13.47 18.66 0.07
C MET A 153 12.68 19.06 -1.17
N SER A 154 12.11 20.26 -1.14
CA SER A 154 11.40 20.82 -2.29
C SER A 154 11.67 22.29 -2.42
N CYS A 155 11.73 22.78 -3.64
CA CYS A 155 11.90 24.19 -3.95
C CYS A 155 10.79 24.66 -4.91
N GLU A 156 10.28 25.85 -4.64
CA GLU A 156 9.27 26.55 -5.46
C GLU A 156 9.57 28.05 -5.59
N LEU A 157 10.81 28.44 -5.25
CA LEU A 157 11.26 29.82 -5.13
C LEU A 157 11.47 30.47 -6.50
N PHE A 158 12.00 29.72 -7.47
CA PHE A 158 12.34 30.22 -8.79
C PHE A 158 11.19 30.04 -9.80
N PRO A 159 11.13 30.87 -10.85
CA PRO A 159 10.07 30.82 -11.86
C PRO A 159 10.06 29.51 -12.66
N THR A 160 11.23 28.99 -13.04
CA THR A 160 11.36 27.77 -13.84
C THR A 160 11.62 26.55 -12.96
N PRO A 161 11.03 25.37 -13.30
CA PRO A 161 11.27 24.14 -12.55
C PRO A 161 12.74 23.71 -12.61
N GLU A 162 13.43 23.96 -13.71
CA GLU A 162 14.85 23.63 -13.88
C GLU A 162 15.75 24.38 -12.89
N MET A 163 15.47 25.66 -12.62
CA MET A 163 16.18 26.44 -11.60
C MET A 163 15.90 25.88 -10.20
N ASN A 164 14.66 25.48 -9.91
CA ASN A 164 14.28 24.87 -8.63
C ASN A 164 14.96 23.50 -8.44
N GLU A 165 15.11 22.71 -9.49
CA GLU A 165 15.85 21.44 -9.47
C GLU A 165 17.33 21.67 -9.20
N ARG A 166 17.96 22.59 -9.95
CA ARG A 166 19.37 22.95 -9.76
C ARG A 166 19.66 23.45 -8.36
N TRP A 167 18.75 24.25 -7.79
CA TRP A 167 18.90 24.68 -6.40
C TRP A 167 18.85 23.49 -5.45
N CYS A 168 17.93 22.55 -5.64
CA CYS A 168 17.86 21.34 -4.80
C CYS A 168 19.14 20.51 -4.91
N SER A 169 19.70 20.34 -6.11
CA SER A 169 20.95 19.59 -6.31
C SER A 169 22.13 20.28 -5.63
N GLU A 170 22.31 21.59 -5.85
CA GLU A 170 23.38 22.36 -5.21
C GLU A 170 23.27 22.34 -3.67
N THR A 171 22.04 22.36 -3.13
CA THR A 171 21.85 22.23 -1.67
C THR A 171 22.18 20.85 -1.15
N LEU A 172 21.87 19.79 -1.89
CA LEU A 172 22.25 18.42 -1.51
C LEU A 172 23.78 18.27 -1.52
N ASP A 173 24.44 18.77 -2.56
CA ASP A 173 25.90 18.70 -2.66
C ASP A 173 26.58 19.46 -1.51
N LYS A 174 26.06 20.63 -1.15
CA LYS A 174 26.51 21.38 0.04
C LYS A 174 26.31 20.58 1.32
N MET A 175 25.13 19.98 1.52
CA MET A 175 24.88 19.13 2.69
C MET A 175 25.83 17.93 2.76
N ILE A 176 26.16 17.31 1.62
CA ILE A 176 27.11 16.20 1.55
C ILE A 176 28.53 16.68 1.85
N ALA A 177 28.94 17.84 1.33
CA ALA A 177 30.25 18.42 1.60
C ALA A 177 30.43 18.73 3.10
N GLU A 178 29.45 19.38 3.72
CA GLU A 178 29.44 19.69 5.15
C GLU A 178 29.40 18.42 6.02
N ALA A 179 28.70 17.38 5.57
CA ALA A 179 28.67 16.10 6.27
C ALA A 179 30.01 15.35 6.20
N LYS A 180 30.77 15.51 5.10
CA LYS A 180 32.11 14.94 4.93
C LYS A 180 33.17 15.70 5.72
N ASP A 181 32.96 16.99 5.98
CA ASP A 181 33.83 17.74 6.86
C ASP A 181 33.68 17.25 8.31
N LEU A 182 34.72 16.60 8.81
CA LEU A 182 34.80 16.02 10.15
C LEU A 182 35.48 16.97 11.15
N SER A 183 35.69 18.24 10.80
CA SER A 183 36.19 19.26 11.74
C SER A 183 35.29 19.37 12.98
N ASP A 184 33.98 19.25 12.79
CA ASP A 184 32.98 19.11 13.85
C ASP A 184 32.08 17.91 13.54
N PRO A 185 32.28 16.74 14.19
CA PRO A 185 31.53 15.52 13.90
C PRO A 185 30.12 15.49 14.52
N MET A 186 29.75 16.44 15.40
CA MET A 186 28.43 16.51 16.05
C MET A 186 27.95 15.17 16.65
N SER A 187 28.86 14.39 17.24
CA SER A 187 28.57 13.07 17.80
C SER A 187 27.89 13.11 19.17
N ASP A 188 27.93 14.26 19.84
CA ASP A 188 27.29 14.56 21.11
C ASP A 188 25.77 14.81 20.98
N ILE A 189 25.31 15.24 19.80
CA ILE A 189 23.92 15.61 19.56
C ILE A 189 23.12 14.38 19.10
N PRO A 190 22.09 13.94 19.83
CA PRO A 190 21.23 12.84 19.38
C PRO A 190 20.31 13.27 18.22
N LEU A 191 20.00 12.33 17.32
CA LEU A 191 19.00 12.54 16.27
C LEU A 191 17.62 12.87 16.87
N ASP A 192 16.94 13.87 16.32
CA ASP A 192 15.61 14.29 16.77
C ASP A 192 14.48 13.66 15.94
N PRO A 193 13.73 12.66 16.48
CA PRO A 193 12.59 12.07 15.79
C PRO A 193 11.29 12.87 15.95
N ARG A 194 11.24 13.93 16.77
CA ARG A 194 9.99 14.65 17.11
C ARG A 194 9.22 15.16 15.89
N PRO A 195 9.85 15.73 14.83
CA PRO A 195 9.13 16.17 13.64
C PRO A 195 8.39 15.01 12.96
N THR A 196 9.04 13.85 12.85
CA THR A 196 8.46 12.63 12.27
C THR A 196 7.30 12.12 13.11
N LEU A 197 7.49 12.01 14.43
CA LEU A 197 6.44 11.58 15.37
C LEU A 197 5.23 12.52 15.32
N SER A 198 5.45 13.84 15.25
CA SER A 198 4.36 14.81 15.14
C SER A 198 3.56 14.64 13.84
N ARG A 199 4.23 14.34 12.72
CA ARG A 199 3.58 14.04 11.43
C ARG A 199 2.79 12.73 11.51
N LEU A 200 3.34 11.71 12.16
CA LEU A 200 2.66 10.43 12.35
C LEU A 200 1.37 10.60 13.16
N VAL A 201 1.42 11.29 14.30
CA VAL A 201 0.25 11.58 15.15
C VAL A 201 -0.80 12.37 14.37
N LYS A 202 -0.41 13.42 13.65
CA LYS A 202 -1.33 14.24 12.83
C LYS A 202 -1.93 13.48 11.66
N SER A 203 -1.22 12.51 11.10
CA SER A 203 -1.70 11.77 9.94
C SER A 203 -2.90 10.88 10.26
N GLY A 204 -3.17 10.59 11.54
CA GLY A 204 -4.21 9.65 11.96
C GLY A 204 -3.99 8.22 11.45
N LYS A 205 -2.80 7.94 10.87
CA LYS A 205 -2.43 6.61 10.42
C LYS A 205 -2.11 5.77 11.64
N HIS A 206 -3.11 5.07 12.13
CA HIS A 206 -2.89 3.95 13.05
C HIS A 206 -2.13 2.84 12.32
N LYS A 207 -1.34 2.05 13.05
CA LYS A 207 -0.74 0.83 12.51
C LYS A 207 -1.86 -0.03 11.95
N ILE A 208 -1.95 -0.14 10.62
CA ILE A 208 -2.91 -1.01 9.96
C ILE A 208 -2.45 -2.42 10.30
N VAL A 209 -3.29 -3.19 11.00
CA VAL A 209 -3.00 -4.58 11.34
C VAL A 209 -2.84 -5.36 10.04
N THR A 210 -1.60 -5.76 9.75
CA THR A 210 -1.24 -6.54 8.57
C THR A 210 -1.31 -8.04 8.90
N LEU A 211 -1.26 -8.89 7.87
CA LEU A 211 -1.19 -10.34 8.08
C LEU A 211 0.06 -10.78 8.85
N SER A 212 1.14 -9.97 8.85
CA SER A 212 2.32 -10.22 9.67
C SER A 212 2.11 -9.96 11.16
N ASP A 213 1.15 -9.09 11.51
CA ASP A 213 0.76 -8.84 12.90
C ASP A 213 -0.17 -9.95 13.44
N PHE A 214 -0.68 -10.82 12.56
CA PHE A 214 -1.50 -11.96 12.97
C PHE A 214 -0.65 -12.96 13.76
N PRO A 215 -1.05 -13.32 14.99
CA PRO A 215 -0.29 -14.26 15.81
C PRO A 215 -0.10 -15.59 15.07
N LYS A 216 1.17 -15.98 14.87
CA LYS A 216 1.49 -17.25 14.19
C LYS A 216 0.97 -18.45 14.95
N GLU A 217 0.85 -18.35 16.28
CA GLU A 217 0.25 -19.35 17.14
C GLU A 217 -1.24 -19.61 16.86
N TRP A 218 -1.97 -18.64 16.30
CA TRP A 218 -3.37 -18.81 15.91
C TRP A 218 -3.51 -19.47 14.53
N LEU A 219 -2.41 -19.57 13.78
CA LEU A 219 -2.40 -20.39 12.59
C LEU A 219 -2.53 -21.84 13.05
N PRO A 220 -3.50 -22.61 12.50
CA PRO A 220 -3.62 -24.01 12.85
C PRO A 220 -2.27 -24.68 12.55
N ALA A 221 -1.70 -25.37 13.54
CA ALA A 221 -0.48 -26.16 13.37
C ALA A 221 -0.65 -26.94 12.08
N SER A 222 0.15 -26.59 11.06
CA SER A 222 0.02 -27.05 9.68
C SER A 222 -0.43 -28.50 9.70
N ARG A 223 -1.73 -28.73 9.42
CA ARG A 223 -2.30 -30.06 9.38
C ARG A 223 -1.72 -30.66 8.12
N LYS A 224 -0.48 -31.14 8.19
CA LYS A 224 0.06 -32.12 7.25
C LYS A 224 -1.02 -33.17 7.22
N ARG A 225 -1.77 -33.25 6.12
CA ARG A 225 -2.90 -34.17 6.00
C ARG A 225 -2.34 -35.59 5.96
N SER A 226 -1.88 -36.12 7.09
CA SER A 226 -1.83 -37.56 7.29
C SER A 226 -3.26 -37.99 7.50
N ARG A 227 -3.79 -38.75 6.55
CA ARG A 227 -5.13 -39.34 6.64
C ARG A 227 -5.18 -40.19 7.93
N PRO A 228 -6.14 -39.99 8.85
CA PRO A 228 -6.22 -40.86 10.02
C PRO A 228 -6.75 -42.25 9.59
N ARG A 229 -6.02 -43.28 10.02
CA ARG A 229 -6.32 -44.71 9.90
C ARG A 229 -7.54 -45.03 10.77
N ARG A 230 -8.48 -45.83 10.26
CA ARG A 230 -9.80 -46.14 10.87
C ARG A 230 -9.74 -47.09 12.07
N ASP A 231 -8.80 -46.92 12.99
CA ASP A 231 -8.55 -47.91 14.05
C ASP A 231 -8.74 -47.29 15.44
N SER A 232 -9.93 -46.79 15.78
CA SER A 232 -10.25 -46.41 17.17
C SER A 232 -11.75 -46.39 17.48
N MET A 233 -12.51 -47.34 16.94
CA MET A 233 -13.95 -47.45 17.21
C MET A 233 -14.35 -48.88 17.58
N ILE A 234 -13.55 -49.51 18.45
CA ILE A 234 -13.94 -50.69 19.24
C ILE A 234 -13.19 -50.59 20.57
N GLU A 235 -13.83 -49.97 21.57
CA GLU A 235 -13.75 -50.33 23.00
C GLU A 235 -14.33 -49.20 23.87
N ALA A 236 -15.64 -49.26 24.09
CA ALA A 236 -16.28 -48.61 25.23
C ALA A 236 -17.56 -49.39 25.57
N GLY A 237 -17.41 -50.48 26.33
CA GLY A 237 -18.53 -51.14 27.02
C GLY A 237 -18.95 -50.32 28.26
N PRO A 238 -20.23 -50.39 28.68
CA PRO A 238 -20.75 -49.53 29.74
C PRO A 238 -20.41 -50.09 31.13
N LYS A 239 -19.69 -49.32 31.95
CA LYS A 239 -19.64 -49.55 33.41
C LYS A 239 -20.74 -48.74 34.08
N GLY A 240 -21.73 -49.45 34.60
CA GLY A 240 -22.79 -48.89 35.44
C GLY A 240 -22.31 -48.57 36.86
N THR A 241 -22.78 -47.42 37.32
CA THR A 241 -23.39 -47.18 38.64
C THR A 241 -22.62 -47.56 39.91
N THR A 242 -22.15 -46.57 40.67
CA THR A 242 -22.44 -46.43 42.12
C THR A 242 -22.26 -44.95 42.51
N THR A 243 -23.33 -44.40 43.09
CA THR A 243 -23.45 -43.12 43.81
C THR A 243 -22.45 -43.06 44.99
N VAL A 244 -21.98 -41.91 45.47
CA VAL A 244 -22.68 -41.03 46.42
C VAL A 244 -21.89 -39.71 46.53
N SER A 245 -22.62 -38.61 46.45
CA SER A 245 -22.19 -37.25 46.78
C SER A 245 -21.94 -37.08 48.28
N ALA A 246 -20.89 -36.35 48.66
CA ALA A 246 -20.84 -35.65 49.94
C ALA A 246 -20.03 -34.35 49.77
N GLU A 247 -20.76 -33.24 49.67
CA GLU A 247 -20.27 -31.91 50.04
C GLU A 247 -20.10 -31.85 51.56
N GLY A 248 -19.07 -31.14 52.03
CA GLY A 248 -18.82 -30.98 53.45
C GLY A 248 -17.52 -30.24 53.76
N THR A 249 -17.56 -28.92 53.56
CA THR A 249 -16.58 -27.92 53.99
C THR A 249 -16.22 -28.05 55.48
N GLN A 250 -14.93 -28.11 55.82
CA GLN A 250 -14.41 -27.51 57.06
C GLN A 250 -13.02 -26.92 56.83
N ALA A 251 -12.93 -25.62 57.07
CA ALA A 251 -11.70 -24.86 57.22
C ALA A 251 -11.18 -25.04 58.66
N VAL A 252 -9.87 -25.23 58.82
CA VAL A 252 -9.13 -24.87 60.04
C VAL A 252 -7.75 -24.39 59.63
N GLU A 253 -7.44 -23.15 59.98
CA GLU A 253 -6.14 -22.52 59.93
C GLU A 253 -5.19 -23.12 60.97
N ALA A 254 -3.91 -23.28 60.61
CA ALA A 254 -2.81 -23.24 61.56
C ALA A 254 -1.52 -22.86 60.81
N GLU A 255 -0.99 -21.69 61.16
CA GLU A 255 0.34 -21.21 60.78
C GLU A 255 1.44 -22.05 61.45
N ASP A 256 2.61 -22.20 60.83
CA ASP A 256 3.86 -21.58 61.32
C ASP A 256 5.13 -21.98 60.53
N LYS A 257 6.00 -20.98 60.37
CA LYS A 257 7.48 -21.00 60.27
C LYS A 257 8.23 -21.27 58.96
N VAL A 258 8.70 -20.13 58.44
CA VAL A 258 9.99 -19.78 57.82
C VAL A 258 11.21 -20.63 58.23
N ASP A 259 12.06 -20.99 57.25
CA ASP A 259 13.52 -21.00 57.38
C ASP A 259 14.28 -20.81 56.04
N VAL A 260 14.74 -19.57 55.90
CA VAL A 260 16.00 -18.98 55.38
C VAL A 260 17.11 -19.85 54.72
N GLN A 261 17.71 -19.24 53.66
CA GLN A 261 19.09 -19.36 53.09
C GLN A 261 19.45 -20.46 52.07
N ASN A 262 19.71 -20.07 50.80
CA ASN A 262 21.08 -19.89 50.26
C ASN A 262 21.11 -19.57 48.74
N LEU A 263 21.81 -18.49 48.38
CA LEU A 263 22.49 -18.24 47.09
C LEU A 263 23.98 -18.51 47.33
N PRO A 264 24.79 -19.02 46.37
CA PRO A 264 25.28 -18.15 45.28
C PRO A 264 25.72 -18.82 43.95
N SER A 265 25.76 -17.98 42.90
CA SER A 265 26.83 -17.76 41.88
C SER A 265 27.60 -18.90 41.17
N ALA A 266 27.96 -18.58 39.91
CA ALA A 266 28.95 -19.15 38.97
C ALA A 266 28.36 -20.19 38.00
N GLY A 267 28.56 -20.15 36.68
CA GLY A 267 29.58 -19.52 35.84
C GLY A 267 29.95 -20.51 34.72
N VAL A 268 30.55 -20.03 33.62
CA VAL A 268 31.11 -20.81 32.48
C VAL A 268 30.05 -21.22 31.43
N GLY A 269 30.08 -20.84 30.16
CA GLY A 269 31.15 -20.40 29.27
C GLY A 269 31.46 -21.49 28.25
N LYS A 270 31.06 -21.33 26.98
CA LYS A 270 31.84 -21.88 25.85
C LYS A 270 31.48 -21.26 24.51
N GLN A 271 32.53 -20.72 23.90
CA GLN A 271 32.67 -20.26 22.54
C GLN A 271 32.62 -21.43 21.55
N GLY A 272 32.27 -21.15 20.30
CA GLY A 272 32.44 -22.07 19.17
C GLY A 272 32.28 -21.30 17.86
N GLY A 273 33.39 -20.74 17.36
CA GLY A 273 33.47 -20.18 16.02
C GLY A 273 33.49 -21.27 14.95
N ALA A 274 33.08 -20.90 13.74
CA ALA A 274 33.32 -21.69 12.53
C ALA A 274 33.74 -20.73 11.41
N GLU A 275 34.99 -20.91 10.99
CA GLU A 275 35.62 -20.26 9.85
C GLU A 275 35.15 -20.89 8.51
N ILE A 276 34.97 -20.00 7.55
CA ILE A 276 35.16 -20.03 6.08
C ILE A 276 35.73 -21.34 5.47
N PRO A 277 35.37 -21.66 4.20
CA PRO A 277 36.47 -21.69 3.22
C PRO A 277 36.15 -20.95 1.90
N ALA A 278 37.23 -20.34 1.40
CA ALA A 278 37.35 -19.69 0.11
C ALA A 278 37.09 -20.64 -1.06
N ARG A 279 36.68 -20.08 -2.20
CA ARG A 279 36.86 -20.73 -3.50
C ARG A 279 37.19 -19.68 -4.57
N GLU A 280 38.35 -19.90 -5.17
CA GLU A 280 38.96 -19.20 -6.30
C GLU A 280 38.14 -19.37 -7.58
N ALA A 281 38.04 -18.29 -8.36
CA ALA A 281 38.51 -18.12 -9.75
C ALA A 281 37.92 -16.83 -10.33
#